data_AF-A0A3B4AGP2-F1
#
_entry.id   AF-A0A3B4AGP2-F1
#
_cell.length_a   1.000
_cell.length_b   1.000
_cell.length_c   1.000
_cell.angle_alpha   90.00
_cell.angle_beta   90.00
_cell.angle_gamma   90.00
#
_symmetry.space_group_name_H-M   'P 1'
#
loop_
_entity.id
_entity.type
_entity.pdbx_description
1 polymer ?
#
loop_
_entity_poly.entity_id
_entity_poly.type
_entity_poly.pdbx_seq_one_letter_code
_entity_poly.pdbx_strand_id
1 'polypeptide(L)'
;MHLVLPPLSLLLLLSLLPLQSQMRTVSLLTEADRMKGRVEKMAKQLVRKINDTISVRKNTFYIQLSKSLREFQYLNISSGLISNNFYHALNLKEEMASLSGFVDQAKQCHCSSRSMKEVPRELRKLQERKHFFHSITLSAFHLVKEYLKKLQTNLGQLDKCTE
;
A
#
# COMPACT_ATOMS: atom_id res chain seq x y z
N MET A 1 -13.02 15.95 -53.46
CA MET A 1 -11.67 15.34 -53.55
C MET A 1 -11.55 14.33 -52.42
N HIS A 2 -11.78 13.04 -52.71
CA HIS A 2 -11.56 11.97 -51.73
C HIS A 2 -10.08 11.57 -51.80
N LEU A 3 -9.33 11.83 -50.73
CA LEU A 3 -7.99 11.27 -50.56
C LEU A 3 -8.13 9.75 -50.39
N VAL A 4 -7.89 9.02 -51.46
CA VAL A 4 -7.70 7.56 -51.41
C VAL A 4 -6.27 7.33 -50.95
N LEU A 5 -6.08 7.00 -49.67
CA LEU A 5 -4.78 6.60 -49.15
C LEU A 5 -4.35 5.29 -49.84
N PRO A 6 -3.11 5.20 -50.35
CA PRO A 6 -2.66 3.99 -51.04
C PRO A 6 -2.56 2.80 -50.06
N PRO A 7 -2.82 1.56 -50.52
CA PRO A 7 -2.86 0.36 -49.66
C PRO A 7 -1.54 0.07 -48.93
N LEU A 8 -0.42 0.55 -49.47
CA LEU A 8 0.91 0.47 -48.85
C LEU A 8 1.01 1.29 -47.55
N SER A 9 0.29 2.40 -47.45
CA SER A 9 0.27 3.24 -46.24
C SER A 9 -0.49 2.57 -45.09
N LEU A 10 -1.52 1.78 -45.41
CA LEU A 10 -2.31 1.06 -44.40
C LEU A 10 -1.53 -0.12 -43.80
N LEU A 11 -0.82 -0.88 -44.64
CA LEU A 11 0.03 -2.00 -44.23
C LEU A 11 1.19 -1.56 -43.32
N LEU A 12 1.76 -0.39 -43.57
CA LEU A 12 2.82 0.19 -42.73
C LEU A 12 2.29 0.66 -41.36
N LEU A 13 1.06 1.17 -41.31
CA LEU A 13 0.42 1.54 -40.03
C LEU A 13 0.09 0.30 -39.20
N LEU A 14 -0.41 -0.76 -39.83
CA LEU A 14 -0.73 -2.04 -39.18
C LEU A 14 0.50 -2.75 -38.59
N SER A 15 1.69 -2.63 -39.20
CA SER A 15 2.94 -3.19 -38.67
C SER A 15 3.53 -2.40 -37.51
N LEU A 16 3.14 -1.14 -37.31
CA LEU A 16 3.57 -0.29 -36.20
C LEU A 16 2.72 -0.48 -34.92
N LEU A 17 1.47 -0.95 -35.04
CA LEU A 17 0.62 -1.27 -33.89
C LEU A 17 1.27 -2.25 -32.89
N PRO A 18 1.88 -3.38 -33.31
CA PRO A 18 2.54 -4.28 -32.37
C PRO A 18 3.80 -3.68 -31.71
N LEU A 19 4.50 -2.74 -32.36
CA LEU A 19 5.62 -2.02 -31.71
C LEU A 19 5.12 -1.08 -30.61
N GLN A 20 3.98 -0.42 -30.82
CA GLN A 20 3.39 0.48 -29.81
C GLN A 20 2.88 -0.27 -28.57
N SER A 21 2.40 -1.51 -28.73
CA SER A 21 1.96 -2.34 -27.59
C SER A 21 3.15 -2.93 -26.81
N GLN A 22 4.23 -3.32 -27.50
CA GLN A 22 5.47 -3.79 -26.84
C GLN A 22 6.17 -2.69 -26.04
N MET A 23 6.23 -1.45 -26.55
CA MET A 23 6.84 -0.35 -25.78
C MET A 23 6.05 -0.02 -24.50
N ARG A 24 4.71 -0.10 -24.54
CA ARG A 24 3.87 0.15 -23.35
C ARG A 24 4.07 -0.89 -22.26
N THR A 25 4.16 -2.17 -22.62
CA THR A 25 4.34 -3.26 -21.66
C THR A 25 5.71 -3.24 -20.98
N VAL A 26 6.78 -2.96 -21.73
CA VAL A 26 8.14 -2.78 -21.16
C VAL A 26 8.20 -1.57 -20.23
N SER A 27 7.58 -0.44 -20.61
CA SER A 27 7.49 0.75 -19.76
C SER A 27 6.76 0.46 -18.45
N LEU A 28 5.64 -0.27 -18.50
CA LEU A 28 4.84 -0.62 -17.32
C LEU A 28 5.58 -1.58 -16.37
N LEU A 29 6.33 -2.56 -16.90
CA LEU A 29 7.17 -3.45 -16.07
C LEU A 29 8.27 -2.66 -15.33
N THR A 30 8.94 -1.75 -16.03
CA THR A 30 9.99 -0.92 -15.40
C THR A 30 9.44 0.03 -14.34
N GLU A 31 8.21 0.51 -14.51
CA GLU A 31 7.52 1.33 -13.52
C GLU A 31 7.08 0.53 -12.31
N ALA A 32 6.54 -0.68 -12.51
CA ALA A 32 6.13 -1.58 -11.42
C ALA A 32 7.32 -1.98 -10.54
N ASP A 33 8.45 -2.37 -11.12
CA ASP A 33 9.65 -2.73 -10.35
C ASP A 33 10.25 -1.53 -9.63
N ARG A 34 10.21 -0.34 -10.25
CA ARG A 34 10.59 0.91 -9.58
C ARG A 34 9.68 1.21 -8.40
N MET A 35 8.37 1.00 -8.53
CA MET A 35 7.41 1.20 -7.43
C MET A 35 7.63 0.18 -6.31
N LYS A 36 7.86 -1.10 -6.62
CA LYS A 36 8.23 -2.11 -5.61
C LYS A 36 9.47 -1.72 -4.82
N GLY A 37 10.52 -1.23 -5.50
CA GLY A 37 11.73 -0.74 -4.83
C GLY A 37 11.45 0.42 -3.87
N ARG A 38 10.53 1.32 -4.24
CA ARG A 38 10.06 2.40 -3.33
C ARG A 38 9.28 1.85 -2.15
N VAL A 39 8.33 0.94 -2.40
CA VAL A 39 7.53 0.26 -1.36
C VAL A 39 8.44 -0.43 -0.36
N GLU A 40 9.43 -1.18 -0.84
CA GLU A 40 10.40 -1.89 0.01
C GLU A 40 11.20 -0.92 0.90
N LYS A 41 11.77 0.13 0.29
CA LYS A 41 12.59 1.11 1.00
C LYS A 41 11.78 1.81 2.10
N MET A 42 10.57 2.26 1.77
CA MET A 42 9.68 2.92 2.73
C MET A 42 9.21 1.97 3.83
N ALA A 43 8.87 0.72 3.49
CA ALA A 43 8.48 -0.28 4.48
C ALA A 43 9.62 -0.56 5.48
N LYS A 44 10.86 -0.72 5.00
CA LYS A 44 12.05 -0.88 5.86
C LYS A 44 12.29 0.32 6.77
N GLN A 45 12.07 1.53 6.26
CA GLN A 45 12.24 2.77 7.02
C GLN A 45 11.16 2.92 8.10
N LEU A 46 9.89 2.67 7.74
CA LEU A 46 8.77 2.73 8.67
C LEU A 46 8.91 1.70 9.79
N VAL A 47 9.34 0.47 9.50
CA VAL A 47 9.59 -0.54 10.56
C VAL A 47 10.62 -0.05 11.58
N ARG A 48 11.70 0.59 11.12
CA ARG A 48 12.73 1.16 12.02
C ARG A 48 12.13 2.27 12.90
N LYS A 49 11.48 3.27 12.29
CA LYS A 49 10.88 4.39 13.04
C LYS A 49 9.80 3.95 14.03
N ILE A 50 8.99 2.95 13.66
CA ILE A 50 7.98 2.35 14.54
C ILE A 50 8.67 1.63 15.71
N ASN A 51 9.71 0.84 15.45
CA ASN A 51 10.47 0.18 16.53
C ASN A 51 11.09 1.20 17.48
N ASP A 52 11.64 2.31 16.98
CA ASP A 52 12.20 3.36 17.82
C ASP A 52 11.11 4.00 18.70
N THR A 53 9.93 4.23 18.12
CA THR A 53 8.78 4.82 18.82
C THR A 53 8.19 3.88 19.89
N ILE A 54 8.12 2.57 19.61
CA ILE A 54 7.61 1.56 20.56
C ILE A 54 8.66 1.27 21.65
N SER A 55 9.94 1.16 21.32
CA SER A 55 11.01 0.74 22.25
C SER A 55 11.23 1.71 23.40
N VAL A 56 10.83 2.98 23.24
CA VAL A 56 10.79 3.98 24.33
C VAL A 56 9.82 3.57 25.45
N ARG A 57 8.85 2.66 25.21
CA ARG A 57 7.89 2.17 26.20
C ARG A 57 7.97 0.64 26.35
N LYS A 58 8.87 0.18 27.22
CA LYS A 58 9.15 -1.26 27.46
C LYS A 58 8.04 -2.04 28.17
N ASN A 59 7.07 -1.38 28.82
CA ASN A 59 6.01 -2.03 29.60
C ASN A 59 4.61 -1.69 29.08
N THR A 60 4.21 -2.18 27.90
CA THR A 60 2.84 -1.93 27.43
C THR A 60 2.15 -3.18 26.93
N PHE A 61 0.94 -3.38 27.44
CA PHE A 61 0.04 -4.45 27.03
C PHE A 61 -0.52 -4.16 25.64
N TYR A 62 -0.36 -5.13 24.74
CA TYR A 62 -0.93 -5.08 23.39
C TYR A 62 -2.33 -5.69 23.43
N ILE A 63 -3.31 -4.97 22.89
CA ILE A 63 -4.63 -5.53 22.59
C ILE A 63 -4.45 -6.43 21.37
N GLN A 64 -4.81 -7.70 21.50
CA GLN A 64 -4.78 -8.63 20.38
C GLN A 64 -5.91 -8.28 19.41
N LEU A 65 -5.56 -7.53 18.37
CA LEU A 65 -6.45 -7.21 17.27
C LEU A 65 -6.60 -8.46 16.39
N SER A 66 -7.84 -8.79 16.00
CA SER A 66 -8.14 -10.04 15.32
C SER A 66 -7.34 -10.18 14.02
N LYS A 67 -6.80 -11.39 13.77
CA LYS A 67 -6.11 -11.75 12.52
C LYS A 67 -6.99 -11.61 11.25
N SER A 68 -8.28 -11.30 11.41
CA SER A 68 -9.29 -11.22 10.35
C SER A 68 -9.22 -9.95 9.50
N LEU A 69 -8.36 -8.99 9.83
CA LEU A 69 -8.11 -7.84 8.96
C LEU A 69 -7.37 -8.35 7.71
N ARG A 70 -7.98 -8.19 6.52
CA ARG A 70 -7.41 -8.63 5.25
C ARG A 70 -6.03 -8.02 5.03
N GLU A 71 -5.12 -8.82 4.50
CA GLU A 71 -3.67 -8.56 4.48
C GLU A 71 -3.26 -7.22 3.89
N PHE A 72 -4.07 -6.58 3.05
CA PHE A 72 -3.70 -5.31 2.40
C PHE A 72 -4.38 -4.05 2.95
N GLN A 73 -5.24 -4.16 3.96
CA GLN A 73 -6.04 -3.03 4.43
C GLN A 73 -5.48 -2.38 5.71
N TYR A 74 -4.37 -2.91 6.23
CA TYR A 74 -3.82 -2.57 7.54
C TYR A 74 -3.31 -1.12 7.66
N LEU A 75 -2.73 -0.52 6.61
CA LEU A 75 -2.13 0.82 6.73
C LEU A 75 -3.17 1.91 7.00
N ASN A 76 -4.22 1.99 6.17
CA ASN A 76 -5.28 2.99 6.32
C ASN A 76 -6.13 2.77 7.58
N ILE A 77 -6.38 1.52 7.91
CA ILE A 77 -7.16 1.16 9.09
C ILE A 77 -6.40 1.49 10.38
N SER A 78 -5.12 1.14 10.43
CA SER A 78 -4.32 1.32 11.65
C SER A 78 -3.93 2.78 11.86
N SER A 79 -3.76 3.56 10.79
CA SER A 79 -3.53 5.01 10.90
C SER A 79 -4.68 5.73 11.59
N GLY A 80 -5.94 5.28 11.39
CA GLY A 80 -7.11 5.79 12.08
C GLY A 80 -7.21 5.44 13.57
N LEU A 81 -6.46 4.44 14.04
CA LEU A 81 -6.36 4.06 15.45
C LEU A 81 -5.20 4.74 16.17
N ILE A 82 -4.22 5.23 15.42
CA ILE A 82 -3.07 5.95 15.96
C ILE A 82 -3.52 7.37 16.30
N SER A 83 -3.47 7.70 17.59
CA SER A 83 -3.75 9.05 18.07
C SER A 83 -2.68 10.04 17.58
N ASN A 84 -3.11 11.19 17.05
CA ASN A 84 -2.20 12.25 16.57
C ASN A 84 -1.31 12.80 17.68
N ASN A 85 -1.78 12.74 18.93
CA ASN A 85 -1.05 13.24 20.10
C ASN A 85 -0.04 12.23 20.65
N PHE A 86 0.07 11.05 20.01
CA PHE A 86 1.07 10.06 20.35
C PHE A 86 2.39 10.39 19.67
N TYR A 87 3.50 10.19 20.37
CA TYR A 87 4.86 10.55 19.95
C TYR A 87 5.17 10.26 18.47
N HIS A 88 5.53 11.30 17.70
CA HIS A 88 5.81 11.26 16.25
C HIS A 88 4.72 10.61 15.37
N ALA A 89 3.51 10.42 15.89
CA ALA A 89 2.46 9.69 15.21
C ALA A 89 1.99 10.38 13.94
N LEU A 90 1.95 11.72 13.89
CA LEU A 90 1.56 12.47 12.70
C LEU A 90 2.48 12.15 11.52
N ASN A 91 3.80 12.29 11.72
CA ASN A 91 4.80 11.98 10.69
C ASN A 91 4.69 10.52 10.22
N LEU A 92 4.52 9.58 11.17
CA LEU A 92 4.35 8.17 10.86
C LEU A 92 3.07 7.91 10.05
N LYS A 93 1.96 8.59 10.36
CA LYS A 93 0.70 8.46 9.63
C LYS A 93 0.80 8.98 8.20
N GLU A 94 1.50 10.09 7.98
CA GLU A 94 1.75 10.64 6.64
C GLU A 94 2.63 9.71 5.81
N GLU A 95 3.68 9.15 6.41
CA GLU A 95 4.53 8.16 5.75
C GLU A 95 3.77 6.86 5.44
N MET A 96 2.89 6.41 6.33
CA MET A 96 2.00 5.27 6.11
C MET A 96 1.01 5.52 4.97
N ALA A 97 0.42 6.72 4.90
CA ALA A 97 -0.47 7.11 3.80
C ALA A 97 0.27 7.13 2.46
N SER A 98 1.49 7.69 2.45
CA SER A 98 2.36 7.70 1.27
C SER A 98 2.71 6.29 0.80
N LEU A 99 3.07 5.40 1.74
CA LEU A 99 3.32 3.99 1.42
C LEU A 99 2.07 3.30 0.86
N SER A 100 0.89 3.57 1.41
CA SER A 100 -0.37 3.03 0.88
C SER A 100 -0.56 3.45 -0.58
N GLY A 101 -0.29 4.72 -0.90
CA GLY A 101 -0.35 5.22 -2.27
C GLY A 101 0.62 4.50 -3.22
N PHE A 102 1.86 4.25 -2.80
CA PHE A 102 2.80 3.49 -3.63
C PHE A 102 2.42 2.02 -3.80
N VAL A 103 1.83 1.40 -2.77
CA VAL A 103 1.29 0.02 -2.88
C VAL A 103 0.13 -0.01 -3.86
N ASP A 104 -0.77 0.98 -3.82
CA ASP A 104 -1.90 1.07 -4.74
C ASP A 104 -1.43 1.31 -6.18
N GLN A 105 -0.44 2.18 -6.38
CA GLN A 105 0.17 2.40 -7.71
C GLN A 105 0.84 1.14 -8.25
N ALA A 106 1.64 0.45 -7.42
CA ALA A 106 2.29 -0.80 -7.81
C ALA A 106 1.27 -1.86 -8.23
N LYS A 107 0.12 -1.93 -7.54
CA LYS A 107 -0.98 -2.82 -7.91
C LYS A 107 -1.71 -2.37 -9.16
N GLN A 108 -1.95 -1.07 -9.35
CA GLN A 108 -2.65 -0.53 -10.52
C GLN A 108 -1.89 -0.75 -11.83
N CYS A 109 -0.56 -0.88 -11.78
CA CYS A 109 0.23 -1.31 -12.94
C CYS A 109 -0.21 -2.69 -13.48
N HIS A 110 -0.85 -3.52 -12.65
CA HIS A 110 -1.23 -4.89 -12.99
C HIS A 110 -2.73 -5.18 -12.83
N CYS A 111 -3.45 -4.43 -11.99
CA CYS A 111 -4.78 -4.79 -11.49
C CYS A 111 -5.72 -3.59 -11.36
N SER A 112 -6.99 -3.76 -11.72
CA SER A 112 -8.06 -2.79 -11.43
C SER A 112 -8.44 -2.88 -9.95
N SER A 113 -7.79 -2.06 -9.11
CA SER A 113 -8.02 -2.06 -7.66
C SER A 113 -9.41 -1.50 -7.30
N ARG A 114 -10.25 -2.28 -6.60
CA ARG A 114 -11.49 -1.79 -5.99
C ARG A 114 -11.18 -1.28 -4.57
N SER A 115 -11.32 0.02 -4.31
CA SER A 115 -11.15 0.55 -2.96
C SER A 115 -12.33 0.10 -2.08
N MET A 116 -12.04 -0.39 -0.87
CA MET A 116 -13.09 -0.61 0.12
C MET A 116 -13.37 0.70 0.85
N LYS A 117 -14.66 1.05 0.92
CA LYS A 117 -15.15 2.24 1.62
C LYS A 117 -15.46 1.99 3.10
N GLU A 118 -15.50 0.73 3.55
CA GLU A 118 -15.98 0.40 4.89
C GLU A 118 -14.87 -0.03 5.85
N VAL A 119 -14.84 0.64 7.00
CA VAL A 119 -14.01 0.31 8.15
C VAL A 119 -14.58 -0.96 8.83
N PRO A 120 -13.78 -2.02 9.00
CA PRO A 120 -14.18 -3.22 9.73
C PRO A 120 -14.78 -2.91 11.12
N ARG A 121 -15.85 -3.64 11.47
CA ARG A 121 -16.66 -3.40 12.67
C ARG A 121 -15.85 -3.48 13.97
N GLU A 122 -14.87 -4.35 13.99
CA GLU A 122 -13.94 -4.58 15.10
C GLU A 122 -13.13 -3.31 15.41
N LEU A 123 -12.75 -2.54 14.40
CA LEU A 123 -12.01 -1.29 14.55
C LEU A 123 -12.88 -0.16 15.04
N ARG A 124 -14.14 -0.11 14.56
CA ARG A 124 -15.11 0.88 15.02
C ARG A 124 -15.32 0.77 16.54
N LYS A 125 -15.47 -0.47 17.03
CA LYS A 125 -15.56 -0.77 18.47
C LYS A 125 -14.32 -0.37 19.27
N LEU A 126 -13.15 -0.31 18.64
CA LEU A 126 -11.91 0.13 19.30
C LEU A 126 -11.79 1.65 19.31
N GLN A 127 -12.20 2.33 18.24
CA GLN A 127 -12.29 3.80 18.21
C GLN A 127 -13.26 4.34 19.27
N GLU A 128 -14.34 3.62 19.55
CA GLU A 128 -15.32 3.96 20.60
C GLU A 128 -14.72 3.90 22.02
N ARG A 129 -13.62 3.17 22.24
CA ARG A 129 -12.97 3.01 23.56
C ARG A 129 -11.95 4.13 23.84
N LYS A 130 -12.44 5.35 24.08
CA LYS A 130 -11.62 6.56 24.32
C LYS A 130 -10.58 6.44 25.46
N HIS A 131 -10.81 5.59 26.46
CA HIS A 131 -9.93 5.47 27.64
C HIS A 131 -8.63 4.68 27.40
N PHE A 132 -8.53 3.93 26.30
CA PHE A 132 -7.40 3.04 26.02
C PHE A 132 -6.52 3.54 24.87
N PHE A 133 -6.54 4.85 24.58
CA PHE A 133 -5.91 5.39 23.36
C PHE A 133 -4.40 5.06 23.25
N HIS A 134 -3.67 5.00 24.37
CA HIS A 134 -2.26 4.62 24.40
C HIS A 134 -2.02 3.15 24.00
N SER A 135 -2.74 2.21 24.63
CA SER A 135 -2.64 0.78 24.32
C SER A 135 -3.18 0.46 22.92
N ILE A 136 -4.25 1.13 22.49
CA ILE A 136 -4.78 1.02 21.13
C ILE A 136 -3.74 1.52 20.11
N THR A 137 -3.11 2.67 20.35
CA THR A 137 -2.09 3.21 19.44
C THR A 137 -0.88 2.28 19.33
N LEU A 138 -0.39 1.73 20.45
CA LEU A 138 0.73 0.79 20.44
C LEU A 138 0.38 -0.54 19.75
N SER A 139 -0.84 -1.03 19.95
CA SER A 139 -1.35 -2.22 19.25
C SER A 139 -1.46 -1.97 17.75
N ALA A 140 -1.94 -0.79 17.35
CA ALA A 140 -1.98 -0.38 15.95
C ALA A 140 -0.58 -0.30 15.34
N PHE A 141 0.40 0.30 16.02
CA PHE A 141 1.80 0.30 15.54
C PHE A 141 2.39 -1.11 15.44
N HIS A 142 2.08 -2.01 16.38
CA HIS A 142 2.51 -3.40 16.30
C HIS A 142 1.94 -4.10 15.06
N LEU A 143 0.64 -3.95 14.78
CA LEU A 143 0.03 -4.50 13.56
C LEU A 143 0.65 -3.94 12.29
N VAL A 144 0.87 -2.63 12.23
CA VAL A 144 1.50 -1.98 11.08
C VAL A 144 2.88 -2.59 10.86
N LYS A 145 3.67 -2.76 11.92
CA LYS A 145 4.99 -3.40 11.82
C LYS A 145 4.90 -4.81 11.23
N GLU A 146 3.98 -5.64 11.69
CA GLU A 146 3.82 -7.01 11.18
C GLU A 146 3.36 -7.01 9.72
N TYR A 147 2.44 -6.13 9.35
CA TYR A 147 2.07 -5.92 7.94
C TYR A 147 3.28 -5.51 7.09
N LEU A 148 4.07 -4.52 7.54
CA LEU A 148 5.22 -4.03 6.79
C LEU A 148 6.28 -5.10 6.58
N LYS A 149 6.50 -5.98 7.58
CA LYS A 149 7.41 -7.12 7.44
C LYS A 149 6.88 -8.12 6.40
N LYS A 150 5.59 -8.47 6.47
CA LYS A 150 4.95 -9.33 5.47
C LYS A 150 5.01 -8.72 4.07
N LEU A 151 4.80 -7.42 3.94
CA LEU A 151 4.87 -6.71 2.67
C LEU A 151 6.27 -6.83 2.06
N GLN A 152 7.33 -6.65 2.87
CA GLN A 152 8.71 -6.80 2.43
C GLN A 152 9.02 -8.21 1.91
N THR A 153 8.51 -9.26 2.56
CA THR A 153 8.74 -10.64 2.12
C THR A 153 7.88 -11.05 0.92
N ASN A 154 6.84 -10.28 0.60
CA ASN A 154 5.83 -10.62 -0.41
C ASN A 154 5.67 -9.56 -1.50
N LEU A 155 6.71 -8.76 -1.77
CA LEU A 155 6.65 -7.70 -2.79
C LEU A 155 6.27 -8.21 -4.17
N GLY A 156 6.70 -9.42 -4.55
CA GLY A 156 6.31 -10.07 -5.80
C GLY A 156 4.83 -10.45 -5.89
N GLN A 157 4.10 -10.43 -4.77
CA GLN A 157 2.64 -10.63 -4.77
C GLN A 157 1.88 -9.35 -5.14
N LEU A 158 2.55 -8.18 -5.20
CA LEU A 158 1.90 -6.93 -5.62
C LEU A 158 1.48 -6.94 -7.09
N ASP A 159 2.11 -7.79 -7.89
CA ASP A 159 1.79 -7.97 -9.32
C ASP A 159 0.57 -8.87 -9.53
N LYS A 160 0.15 -9.59 -8.48
CA LYS A 160 -0.95 -10.54 -8.59
C LYS A 160 -2.26 -9.86 -8.22
N CYS A 161 -3.22 -9.95 -9.13
CA CYS A 161 -4.58 -9.51 -8.87
C CYS A 161 -5.26 -10.56 -8.00
N THR A 162 -5.59 -10.19 -6.77
CA THR A 162 -6.51 -10.96 -5.92
C THR A 162 -7.93 -10.67 -6.37
N GLU A 163 -8.65 -11.70 -6.84
CA GLU A 163 -10.11 -11.68 -7.06
C GLU A 163 -10.90 -11.44 -5.76
#